data_AF-A0A3D6CUL7-F1
#
_entry.id   AF-A0A3D6CUL7-F1
#
_cell.length_a   1.000
_cell.length_b   1.000
_cell.length_c   1.000
_cell.angle_alpha   90.00
_cell.angle_beta   90.00
_cell.angle_gamma   90.00
#
_symmetry.space_group_name_H-M   'P 1'
#
loop_
_entity.id
_entity.type
_entity.pdbx_description
1 polymer ?
#
loop_
_entity_poly.entity_id
_entity_poly.type
_entity_poly.pdbx_seq_one_letter_code
_entity_poly.pdbx_strand_id
1 'polypeptide(L)'
;MIGWLPNPELARRAQHLGALLRYDTSLEPALSEIAILVCGRHWTSHHEWSAHKRIALEAGVDPRTVADIAARKPDPFARNDRERIVLRVASVLLAQTKLPDALYAEGVAILGLRGMVDLVGILGYYSLVALTLNAFELGLPEAHAPELD
;
A
#
# COMPACT_ATOMS: atom_id res chain seq x y z
N MET A 1 3.69 -13.24 8.86
CA MET A 1 4.93 -12.44 8.96
C MET A 1 5.75 -12.96 10.13
N ILE A 2 7.05 -13.21 9.94
CA ILE A 2 7.92 -13.78 10.98
C ILE A 2 8.08 -12.85 12.20
N GLY A 3 8.11 -11.53 11.99
CA GLY A 3 8.23 -10.53 13.05
C GLY A 3 7.13 -10.54 14.10
N TRP A 4 5.96 -11.14 13.81
CA TRP A 4 4.86 -11.24 14.78
C TRP A 4 4.86 -12.55 15.56
N LEU A 5 5.68 -13.56 15.22
CA LEU A 5 5.65 -14.87 15.87
C LEU A 5 5.84 -14.84 17.40
N PRO A 6 6.65 -13.94 17.99
CA PRO A 6 6.75 -13.81 19.44
C PRO A 6 5.41 -13.46 20.14
N ASN A 7 4.42 -12.95 19.40
CA ASN A 7 3.04 -12.76 19.85
C ASN A 7 2.05 -13.50 18.92
N PRO A 8 1.77 -14.80 19.18
CA PRO A 8 0.98 -15.63 18.28
C PRO A 8 -0.44 -15.11 18.02
N GLU A 9 -1.08 -14.48 19.00
CA GLU A 9 -2.44 -13.96 18.83
C GLU A 9 -2.46 -12.72 17.93
N LEU A 10 -1.48 -11.83 18.06
CA LEU A 10 -1.28 -10.74 17.11
C LEU A 10 -1.03 -11.30 15.71
N ALA A 11 -0.10 -12.25 15.58
CA ALA A 11 0.24 -12.85 14.28
C ALA A 11 -1.00 -13.45 13.59
N ARG A 12 -1.83 -14.17 14.34
CA ARG A 12 -3.05 -14.80 13.83
C ARG A 12 -4.08 -13.77 13.37
N ARG A 13 -4.41 -12.78 14.21
CA ARG A 13 -5.42 -11.76 13.87
C ARG A 13 -4.96 -10.87 12.72
N ALA A 14 -3.69 -10.46 12.73
CA ALA A 14 -3.13 -9.63 11.67
C ALA A 14 -3.09 -10.40 10.33
N GLN A 15 -2.77 -11.70 10.33
CA GLN A 15 -2.87 -12.52 9.12
C GLN A 15 -4.31 -12.61 8.58
N HIS A 16 -5.32 -12.76 9.43
CA HIS A 16 -6.72 -12.76 8.99
C HIS A 16 -7.13 -11.40 8.41
N LEU A 17 -6.73 -10.29 9.05
CA LEU A 17 -6.98 -8.95 8.52
C LEU A 17 -6.28 -8.76 7.16
N GLY A 18 -5.03 -9.20 7.03
CA GLY A 18 -4.31 -9.16 5.76
C GLY A 18 -4.97 -10.00 4.66
N ALA A 19 -5.53 -11.16 5.00
CA ALA A 19 -6.28 -11.98 4.05
C ALA A 19 -7.55 -11.26 3.57
N LEU A 20 -8.33 -10.71 4.52
CA LEU A 20 -9.52 -9.91 4.21
C LEU A 20 -9.18 -8.76 3.24
N LEU A 21 -8.14 -7.97 3.55
CA LEU A 21 -7.77 -6.80 2.77
C LEU A 21 -7.14 -7.11 1.41
N ARG A 22 -6.62 -8.32 1.20
CA ARG A 22 -6.07 -8.75 -0.11
C ARG A 22 -7.08 -9.47 -1.00
N TYR A 23 -7.91 -10.32 -0.40
CA TYR A 23 -8.74 -11.27 -1.17
C TYR A 23 -10.23 -10.94 -1.13
N ASP A 24 -10.69 -10.26 -0.09
CA ASP A 24 -12.11 -9.97 0.15
C ASP A 24 -12.42 -8.44 0.14
N THR A 25 -11.44 -7.62 -0.24
CA THR A 25 -11.58 -6.18 -0.43
C THR A 25 -12.50 -5.87 -1.63
N SER A 26 -13.17 -4.72 -1.59
CA SER A 26 -13.95 -4.22 -2.74
C SER A 26 -13.13 -3.54 -3.82
N LEU A 27 -11.84 -3.27 -3.58
CA LEU A 27 -10.93 -2.67 -4.56
C LEU A 27 -10.40 -3.72 -5.54
N GLU A 28 -10.31 -3.36 -6.82
CA GLU A 28 -9.65 -4.23 -7.80
C GLU A 28 -8.18 -4.46 -7.42
N PRO A 29 -7.59 -5.62 -7.77
CA PRO A 29 -6.21 -5.96 -7.38
C PRO A 29 -5.18 -4.87 -7.69
N ALA A 30 -5.27 -4.24 -8.87
CA ALA A 30 -4.38 -3.13 -9.25
C ALA A 30 -4.48 -1.92 -8.30
N LEU A 31 -5.69 -1.58 -7.83
CA LEU A 31 -5.89 -0.44 -6.91
C LEU A 31 -5.32 -0.75 -5.53
N SER A 32 -5.57 -1.97 -5.02
CA SER A 32 -5.00 -2.43 -3.76
C SER A 32 -3.47 -2.40 -3.80
N GLU A 33 -2.87 -2.92 -4.86
CA GLU A 33 -1.41 -2.93 -5.01
C GLU A 33 -0.80 -1.53 -5.18
N ILE A 34 -1.48 -0.60 -5.85
CA ILE A 34 -1.05 0.82 -5.87
C ILE A 34 -1.00 1.38 -4.45
N ALA A 35 -2.05 1.17 -3.64
CA ALA A 35 -2.07 1.64 -2.25
C ALA A 35 -0.94 1.03 -1.41
N ILE A 36 -0.65 -0.26 -1.61
CA ILE A 36 0.43 -0.96 -0.93
C ILE A 36 1.80 -0.42 -1.36
N LEU A 37 2.02 -0.17 -2.65
CA LEU A 37 3.28 0.41 -3.12
C LEU A 37 3.51 1.83 -2.57
N VAL A 38 2.46 2.65 -2.49
CA VAL A 38 2.56 3.99 -1.87
C VAL A 38 2.93 3.85 -0.39
N CYS A 39 2.34 2.89 0.33
CA CYS A 39 2.68 2.60 1.72
C CYS A 39 4.14 2.13 1.89
N GLY A 40 4.54 1.12 1.11
CA GLY A 40 5.89 0.57 1.13
C GLY A 40 6.95 1.63 0.79
N ARG A 41 6.66 2.53 -0.16
CA ARG A 41 7.55 3.66 -0.43
C ARG A 41 7.56 4.69 0.68
N HIS A 42 6.40 5.06 1.22
CA HIS A 42 6.29 6.08 2.27
C HIS A 42 7.17 5.76 3.47
N TRP A 43 7.10 4.50 3.94
CA TRP A 43 7.92 3.99 5.04
C TRP A 43 9.30 3.50 4.61
N THR A 44 9.63 3.55 3.32
CA THR A 44 10.86 2.97 2.74
C THR A 44 11.07 1.52 3.20
N SER A 45 10.01 0.70 3.18
CA SER A 45 10.10 -0.72 3.51
C SER A 45 10.51 -1.52 2.28
N HIS A 46 11.81 -1.80 2.14
CA HIS A 46 12.35 -2.48 0.95
C HIS A 46 11.77 -3.87 0.73
N HIS A 47 11.53 -4.63 1.80
CA HIS A 47 10.96 -5.97 1.71
C HIS A 47 9.51 -5.93 1.23
N GLU A 48 8.68 -5.05 1.81
CA GLU A 48 7.31 -4.83 1.36
C GLU A 48 7.26 -4.36 -0.09
N TRP A 49 8.09 -3.35 -0.42
CA TRP A 49 8.20 -2.80 -1.77
C TRP A 49 8.53 -3.88 -2.80
N SER A 50 9.59 -4.66 -2.59
CA SER A 50 10.03 -5.65 -3.58
C SER A 50 9.00 -6.77 -3.74
N ALA A 51 8.41 -7.24 -2.62
CA ALA A 51 7.37 -8.25 -2.66
C ALA A 51 6.14 -7.78 -3.46
N HIS A 52 5.69 -6.55 -3.22
CA HIS A 52 4.48 -6.00 -3.82
C HIS A 52 4.70 -5.39 -5.21
N LYS A 53 5.91 -4.95 -5.56
CA LYS A 53 6.22 -4.48 -6.92
C LYS A 53 5.92 -5.54 -7.96
N ARG A 54 6.33 -6.79 -7.72
CA ARG A 54 6.04 -7.91 -8.62
C ARG A 54 4.54 -8.16 -8.74
N ILE A 55 3.83 -8.18 -7.60
CA ILE A 55 2.39 -8.44 -7.56
C ILE A 55 1.61 -7.31 -8.25
N ALA A 56 2.00 -6.05 -8.06
CA ALA A 56 1.43 -4.90 -8.73
C ALA A 56 1.53 -5.02 -10.26
N LEU A 57 2.70 -5.40 -10.77
CA LEU A 57 2.90 -5.59 -12.21
C LEU A 57 2.06 -6.75 -12.75
N GLU A 58 1.97 -7.87 -12.01
CA GLU A 58 1.11 -9.02 -12.36
C GLU A 58 -0.39 -8.65 -12.32
N ALA A 59 -0.80 -7.78 -11.39
CA ALA A 59 -2.15 -7.20 -11.32
C ALA A 59 -2.42 -6.14 -12.41
N GLY A 60 -1.41 -5.83 -13.23
CA GLY A 60 -1.53 -4.95 -14.38
C GLY A 60 -1.29 -3.47 -14.08
N VAL A 61 -0.68 -3.08 -12.94
CA VAL A 61 -0.26 -1.69 -12.70
C VAL A 61 0.79 -1.28 -13.73
N ASP A 62 0.68 -0.07 -14.29
CA ASP A 62 1.62 0.40 -15.30
C ASP A 62 3.03 0.54 -14.69
N PRO A 63 4.09 0.04 -15.34
CA PRO A 63 5.46 0.19 -14.86
C PRO A 63 5.86 1.65 -14.59
N ARG A 64 5.27 2.61 -15.32
CA ARG A 64 5.49 4.05 -15.07
C ARG A 64 4.90 4.49 -13.74
N THR A 65 3.70 4.02 -13.37
CA THR A 65 3.11 4.28 -12.04
C THR A 65 4.04 3.77 -10.95
N VAL A 66 4.54 2.54 -11.07
CA VAL A 66 5.49 1.95 -10.10
C VAL A 66 6.76 2.79 -10.00
N ALA A 67 7.36 3.17 -11.13
CA ALA A 67 8.58 3.98 -11.16
C ALA A 67 8.35 5.38 -10.56
N ASP A 68 7.21 5.99 -10.83
CA ASP A 68 6.86 7.32 -10.31
C ASP A 68 6.62 7.30 -8.79
N ILE A 69 5.97 6.24 -8.27
CA ILE A 69 5.86 6.01 -6.82
C ILE A 69 7.26 5.86 -6.23
N ALA A 70 8.12 5.02 -6.81
CA ALA A 70 9.48 4.79 -6.33
C ALA A 70 10.27 6.10 -6.20
N ALA A 71 10.19 6.95 -7.22
CA ALA A 71 10.85 8.24 -7.30
C ALA A 71 10.16 9.36 -6.49
N ARG A 72 9.12 9.05 -5.70
CA ARG A 72 8.33 10.02 -4.93
C ARG A 72 7.84 11.20 -5.78
N LYS A 73 7.42 10.96 -7.02
CA LYS A 73 6.90 12.04 -7.87
C LYS A 73 5.61 12.62 -7.27
N PRO A 74 5.41 13.94 -7.28
CA PRO A 74 4.23 14.57 -6.70
C PRO A 74 2.93 14.25 -7.46
N ASP A 75 3.02 13.91 -8.76
CA ASP A 75 1.89 13.48 -9.59
C ASP A 75 2.29 12.22 -10.38
N PRO A 76 2.23 11.03 -9.75
CA PRO A 76 2.55 9.78 -10.42
C PRO A 76 1.58 9.48 -11.56
N PHE A 77 2.07 8.85 -12.62
CA PHE A 77 1.21 8.38 -13.71
C PHE A 77 0.06 7.51 -13.19
N ALA A 78 -1.15 7.78 -13.67
CA ALA A 78 -2.36 7.01 -13.40
C ALA A 78 -3.09 6.78 -14.72
N ARG A 79 -3.52 5.54 -14.99
CA ARG A 79 -4.21 5.19 -16.24
C ARG A 79 -5.64 5.67 -16.29
N ASN A 80 -6.28 5.82 -15.14
CA ASN A 80 -7.67 6.21 -15.01
C ASN A 80 -7.89 6.93 -13.67
N ASP A 81 -9.11 7.44 -13.48
CA ASP A 81 -9.46 8.22 -12.29
C ASP A 81 -9.47 7.40 -11.01
N ARG A 82 -9.74 6.07 -11.08
CA ARG A 82 -9.68 5.17 -9.92
C ARG A 82 -8.25 5.00 -9.41
N GLU A 83 -7.28 4.84 -10.31
CA GLU A 83 -5.86 4.80 -9.92
C GLU A 83 -5.40 6.16 -9.37
N ARG A 84 -5.80 7.25 -10.02
CA ARG A 84 -5.44 8.61 -9.62
C ARG A 84 -5.95 8.92 -8.21
N ILE A 85 -7.19 8.57 -7.90
CA ILE A 85 -7.76 8.87 -6.58
C ILE A 85 -7.10 8.02 -5.49
N VAL A 86 -6.76 6.77 -5.76
CA VAL A 86 -6.02 5.91 -4.83
C VAL A 86 -4.64 6.48 -4.55
N LEU A 87 -3.88 6.86 -5.58
CA LEU A 87 -2.57 7.51 -5.43
C LEU A 87 -2.67 8.75 -4.55
N ARG A 88 -3.61 9.64 -4.84
CA ARG A 88 -3.80 10.90 -4.10
C ARG A 88 -4.23 10.68 -2.67
N VAL A 89 -5.25 9.85 -2.43
CA VAL A 89 -5.74 9.56 -1.07
C VAL A 89 -4.66 8.88 -0.24
N ALA A 90 -3.97 7.88 -0.77
CA ALA A 90 -2.89 7.18 -0.07
C ALA A 90 -1.74 8.12 0.28
N SER A 91 -1.28 8.90 -0.70
CA SER A 91 -0.14 9.81 -0.50
C SER A 91 -0.47 10.91 0.52
N VAL A 92 -1.67 11.51 0.42
CA VAL A 92 -2.12 12.54 1.35
C VAL A 92 -2.34 11.98 2.74
N LEU A 93 -3.00 10.83 2.90
CA LEU A 93 -3.31 10.28 4.22
C LEU A 93 -2.10 9.68 4.94
N LEU A 94 -1.08 9.23 4.22
CA LEU A 94 0.17 8.79 4.83
C LEU A 94 1.05 9.99 5.21
N ALA A 95 1.12 11.02 4.35
CA ALA A 95 1.90 12.23 4.62
C ALA A 95 1.23 13.19 5.63
N GLN A 96 -0.10 13.19 5.67
CA GLN A 96 -0.93 14.04 6.51
C GLN A 96 -1.84 13.19 7.38
N THR A 97 -2.16 13.64 8.59
CA THR A 97 -3.01 12.89 9.51
C THR A 97 -4.49 12.86 9.11
N LYS A 98 -4.93 13.67 8.13
CA LYS A 98 -6.34 13.79 7.71
C LYS A 98 -6.45 14.09 6.21
N LEU A 99 -7.48 13.54 5.56
CA LEU A 99 -7.88 13.94 4.21
C LEU A 99 -8.60 15.29 4.21
N PRO A 100 -8.28 16.21 3.28
CA PRO A 100 -9.13 17.36 2.99
C PRO A 100 -10.54 16.92 2.56
N ASP A 101 -11.57 17.65 2.97
CA ASP A 101 -12.97 17.28 2.73
C ASP A 101 -13.29 17.09 1.24
N ALA A 102 -12.70 17.92 0.36
CA ALA A 102 -12.85 17.79 -1.09
C ALA A 102 -12.26 16.48 -1.62
N LEU A 103 -11.10 16.05 -1.13
CA LEU A 103 -10.46 14.80 -1.54
C LEU A 103 -11.21 13.58 -0.99
N TYR A 104 -11.75 13.67 0.23
CA TYR A 104 -12.62 12.65 0.78
C TYR A 104 -13.90 12.48 -0.08
N ALA A 105 -14.56 13.59 -0.41
CA ALA A 105 -15.77 13.57 -1.22
C ALA A 105 -15.51 12.99 -2.63
N GLU A 106 -14.41 13.39 -3.28
CA GLU A 106 -13.97 12.84 -4.56
C GLU A 106 -13.68 11.33 -4.46
N GLY A 107 -12.98 10.91 -3.39
CA GLY A 107 -12.73 9.50 -3.08
C GLY A 107 -14.00 8.68 -2.97
N VAL A 108 -14.99 9.16 -2.21
CA VAL A 108 -16.30 8.51 -2.07
C VAL A 108 -17.05 8.48 -3.40
N ALA A 109 -16.98 9.54 -4.21
CA ALA A 109 -17.65 9.58 -5.51
C ALA A 109 -17.10 8.53 -6.49
N ILE A 110 -15.78 8.30 -6.49
CA ILE A 110 -15.11 7.38 -7.43
C ILE A 110 -15.08 5.94 -6.92
N LEU A 111 -14.77 5.73 -5.64
CA LEU A 111 -14.57 4.40 -5.05
C LEU A 111 -15.80 3.87 -4.29
N GLY A 112 -16.77 4.75 -4.01
CA GLY A 112 -17.82 4.48 -3.04
C GLY A 112 -17.31 4.51 -1.60
N LEU A 113 -18.24 4.56 -0.64
CA LEU A 113 -17.88 4.58 0.77
C LEU A 113 -17.15 3.30 1.21
N ARG A 114 -17.59 2.12 0.71
CA ARG A 114 -16.93 0.84 1.00
C ARG A 114 -15.49 0.81 0.48
N GLY A 115 -15.25 1.24 -0.76
CA GLY A 115 -13.90 1.31 -1.32
C GLY A 115 -12.99 2.26 -0.56
N MET A 116 -13.52 3.39 -0.06
CA MET A 116 -12.77 4.29 0.82
C MET A 116 -12.41 3.65 2.16
N VAL A 117 -13.33 2.90 2.78
CA VAL A 117 -13.04 2.15 4.02
C VAL A 117 -11.97 1.09 3.78
N ASP A 118 -12.09 0.32 2.70
CA ASP A 118 -11.12 -0.72 2.36
C ASP A 118 -9.74 -0.12 2.05
N LEU A 119 -9.68 1.02 1.35
CA LEU A 119 -8.43 1.74 1.08
C LEU A 119 -7.74 2.17 2.38
N VAL A 120 -8.47 2.80 3.32
CA VAL A 120 -7.91 3.18 4.62
C VAL A 120 -7.45 1.95 5.41
N GLY A 121 -8.22 0.85 5.36
CA GLY A 121 -7.85 -0.43 5.96
C GLY A 121 -6.53 -0.99 5.42
N ILE A 122 -6.37 -0.99 4.08
CA ILE A 122 -5.13 -1.41 3.41
C ILE A 122 -3.96 -0.55 3.87
N LEU A 123 -4.10 0.78 3.85
CA LEU A 123 -3.02 1.70 4.26
C LEU A 123 -2.60 1.49 5.71
N GLY A 124 -3.56 1.30 6.62
CA GLY A 124 -3.28 1.02 8.03
C GLY A 124 -2.60 -0.34 8.24
N TYR A 125 -3.12 -1.39 7.59
CA TYR A 125 -2.54 -2.72 7.70
C TYR A 125 -1.13 -2.80 7.11
N TYR A 126 -0.90 -2.22 5.93
CA TYR A 126 0.42 -2.21 5.32
C TYR A 126 1.39 -1.25 6.01
N SER A 127 0.91 -0.21 6.69
CA SER A 127 1.76 0.57 7.60
C SER A 127 2.23 -0.29 8.77
N LEU A 128 1.35 -1.11 9.37
CA LEU A 128 1.75 -2.07 10.41
C LEU A 128 2.79 -3.07 9.88
N VAL A 129 2.62 -3.55 8.65
CA VAL A 129 3.57 -4.47 8.00
C VAL A 129 4.92 -3.78 7.79
N ALA A 130 4.95 -2.64 7.10
CA ALA A 130 6.15 -1.86 6.84
C ALA A 130 6.90 -1.49 8.12
N LEU A 131 6.20 -0.99 9.15
CA LEU A 131 6.79 -0.66 10.44
C LEU A 131 7.40 -1.89 11.12
N THR A 132 6.74 -3.05 11.05
CA THR A 132 7.28 -4.29 11.63
C THR A 132 8.54 -4.74 10.89
N LEU A 133 8.53 -4.71 9.56
CA LEU A 133 9.68 -5.09 8.74
C LEU A 133 10.88 -4.19 9.02
N ASN A 134 10.65 -2.89 9.11
CA ASN A 134 11.71 -1.92 9.37
C ASN A 134 12.24 -2.01 10.82
N ALA A 135 11.34 -2.08 11.81
CA ALA A 135 11.73 -2.09 13.23
C ALA A 135 12.54 -3.33 13.63
N PHE A 136 12.29 -4.46 12.96
CA PHE A 136 13.00 -5.72 13.21
C PHE A 136 14.02 -6.05 12.13
N GLU A 137 14.31 -5.12 11.23
CA GLU A 137 15.27 -5.27 10.12
C GLU A 137 15.07 -6.57 9.33
N LEU A 138 13.80 -6.93 9.11
CA LEU A 138 13.40 -8.11 8.36
C LEU A 138 13.53 -7.77 6.86
N GLY A 139 14.78 -7.84 6.40
CA GLY A 139 15.21 -7.32 5.12
C GLY A 139 14.96 -8.24 3.93
N LEU A 140 15.39 -7.73 2.77
CA LEU A 140 15.51 -8.51 1.54
C LEU A 140 16.58 -9.60 1.71
N PRO A 141 16.46 -10.76 1.03
CA PRO A 141 17.57 -11.72 0.95
C PRO A 141 18.83 -11.01 0.40
N GLU A 142 20.03 -11.41 0.84
CA GLU A 142 21.32 -10.77 0.45
C GLU A 142 21.49 -10.58 -1.08
N ALA A 143 20.84 -11.43 -1.89
CA ALA A 143 20.86 -11.34 -3.34
C ALA A 143 20.04 -10.18 -3.94
N HIS A 144 19.26 -9.45 -3.15
CA HIS A 144 18.39 -8.37 -3.62
C HIS A 144 18.88 -7.03 -3.09
N ALA A 145 19.31 -6.17 -4.00
CA ALA A 145 19.69 -4.80 -3.67
C ALA A 145 18.45 -3.96 -3.27
N PRO A 146 18.59 -2.97 -2.37
CA PRO A 146 17.54 -2.01 -2.11
C PRO A 146 17.15 -1.26 -3.39
N GLU A 147 15.85 -1.21 -3.70
CA GLU A 147 15.32 -0.52 -4.87
C GLU A 147 14.87 0.92 -4.58
N LEU A 148 14.86 1.29 -3.30
CA LEU A 148 14.42 2.59 -2.82
C LEU A 148 15.62 3.32 -2.21
N ASP A 149 15.60 4.65 -2.28
CA ASP A 149 16.48 5.55 -1.54
C ASP A 149 15.87 6.00 -0.20
#